data_AF-A0A7X9E3L1-F1
#
_entry.id   AF-A0A7X9E3L1-F1
#
_cell.length_a   1.000
_cell.length_b   1.000
_cell.length_c   1.000
_cell.angle_alpha   90.00
_cell.angle_beta   90.00
_cell.angle_gamma   90.00
#
_symmetry.space_group_name_H-M   'P 1'
#
loop_
_entity.id
_entity.type
_entity.pdbx_description
1 polymer ?
#
loop_
_entity_poly.entity_id
_entity_poly.type
_entity_poly.pdbx_seq_one_letter_code
_entity_poly.pdbx_strand_id
1 'polypeptide(L)'
;MEAIEWTVQLRLAVALALGFLVGLERESSQSKHKKVLFGGIRTYPIISLFGFGCAWLFTMGEKSILPIGLIALAALTAISYFSKFQYDQPGVTTELSALLTFIVGALAMLVDIWA
;
A
#
# COMPACT_ATOMS: atom_id res chain seq x y z
N MET A 1 31.16 8.04 -9.48
CA MET A 1 30.07 7.57 -8.60
C MET A 1 29.09 6.91 -9.56
N GLU A 2 29.10 5.58 -9.63
CA GLU A 2 28.18 4.81 -10.48
C GLU A 2 26.76 5.27 -10.15
N ALA A 3 26.09 5.95 -11.08
CA ALA A 3 24.71 6.34 -10.91
C ALA A 3 23.91 5.04 -10.70
N ILE A 4 23.21 4.94 -9.58
CA ILE A 4 22.32 3.81 -9.33
C ILE A 4 21.30 3.83 -10.47
N GLU A 5 21.42 2.89 -11.41
CA GLU A 5 20.39 2.71 -12.43
C GLU A 5 19.14 2.18 -11.72
N TRP A 6 18.09 3.01 -11.69
CA TRP A 6 16.81 2.68 -11.09
C TRP A 6 16.07 1.64 -11.93
N THR A 7 16.58 0.41 -11.91
CA THR A 7 15.95 -0.73 -12.55
C THR A 7 14.60 -1.03 -11.90
N VAL A 8 13.72 -1.63 -12.68
CA VAL A 8 12.36 -2.01 -12.25
C VAL A 8 12.42 -2.96 -11.05
N GLN A 9 13.40 -3.85 -11.01
CA GLN A 9 13.66 -4.79 -9.94
C GLN A 9 13.96 -4.05 -8.63
N LEU A 10 14.79 -3.01 -8.68
CA LEU A 10 15.12 -2.19 -7.52
C LEU A 10 13.89 -1.41 -7.04
N ARG A 11 13.13 -0.81 -7.96
CA ARG A 11 11.87 -0.09 -7.63
C ARG A 11 10.86 -1.02 -6.97
N LEU A 12 10.74 -2.25 -7.46
CA LEU A 12 9.87 -3.28 -6.87
C LEU A 12 10.35 -3.70 -5.47
N ALA A 13 11.66 -3.88 -5.28
CA ALA A 13 12.23 -4.17 -3.97
C ALA A 13 11.98 -3.02 -2.97
N VAL A 14 12.07 -1.77 -3.41
CA VAL A 14 11.75 -0.59 -2.59
C VAL A 14 10.26 -0.54 -2.24
N ALA A 15 9.37 -0.76 -3.20
CA ALA A 15 7.93 -0.83 -2.94
C ALA A 15 7.61 -1.89 -1.87
N LEU A 16 8.16 -3.10 -2.02
CA LEU A 16 7.99 -4.17 -1.05
C LEU A 16 8.58 -3.82 0.32
N ALA A 17 9.79 -3.26 0.38
CA ALA A 17 10.43 -2.87 1.63
C ALA A 17 9.62 -1.80 2.37
N LEU A 18 9.09 -0.79 1.66
CA LEU A 18 8.24 0.25 2.23
C LEU A 18 6.91 -0.33 2.72
N GLY A 19 6.23 -1.16 1.90
CA GLY A 19 4.99 -1.83 2.30
C GLY A 19 5.19 -2.75 3.52
N PHE A 20 6.34 -3.42 3.61
CA PHE A 20 6.73 -4.26 4.74
C PHE A 20 7.00 -3.44 6.00
N LEU A 21 7.72 -2.32 5.88
CA LEU A 21 7.98 -1.42 7.00
C LEU A 21 6.68 -0.88 7.60
N VAL A 22 5.74 -0.45 6.75
CA VAL A 22 4.40 -0.02 7.20
C VAL A 22 3.67 -1.17 7.89
N GLY A 23 3.72 -2.37 7.31
CA GLY A 23 3.10 -3.56 7.91
C GLY A 23 3.68 -3.92 9.28
N LEU A 24 5.00 -3.80 9.45
CA LEU A 24 5.70 -4.05 10.70
C LEU A 24 5.34 -3.03 11.79
N GLU A 25 5.31 -1.74 11.44
CA GLU A 25 4.93 -0.66 12.36
C GLU A 25 3.46 -0.82 12.79
N ARG A 26 2.57 -1.19 11.86
CA ARG A 26 1.17 -1.47 12.14
C ARG A 26 0.99 -2.67 13.06
N GLU A 27 1.68 -3.79 12.82
CA GLU A 27 1.60 -4.98 13.68
C GLU A 27 2.13 -4.69 15.09
N SER A 28 3.24 -3.95 15.19
CA SER A 28 3.79 -3.50 16.48
C SER A 28 2.82 -2.60 17.25
N SER A 29 2.17 -1.66 16.56
CA SER A 29 1.13 -0.79 17.15
C SER A 29 -0.10 -1.59 17.62
N GLN A 30 -0.56 -2.56 16.82
CA GLN A 30 -1.67 -3.43 17.21
C GLN A 30 -1.36 -4.31 18.41
N SER A 31 -0.15 -4.87 18.47
CA SER A 31 0.32 -5.68 19.60
C SER A 31 0.27 -4.90 20.92
N LYS A 32 0.59 -3.61 20.89
CA LYS A 32 0.50 -2.72 22.06
C LYS A 32 -0.94 -2.40 22.49
N HIS A 33 -1.87 -2.31 21.54
CA HIS A 33 -3.25 -1.88 21.80
C HIS A 33 -4.25 -3.04 22.00
N LYS A 34 -3.83 -4.32 21.92
CA LYS A 34 -4.71 -5.50 22.01
C LYS A 34 -5.97 -5.44 21.11
N LYS A 35 -5.93 -4.64 20.05
CA LYS A 35 -7.03 -4.50 19.08
C LYS A 35 -6.68 -5.25 17.81
N VAL A 36 -7.59 -6.10 17.33
CA VAL A 36 -7.49 -6.79 16.03
C VAL A 36 -7.91 -5.81 14.92
N LEU A 37 -7.02 -4.88 14.58
CA LEU A 37 -7.25 -3.91 13.51
C LEU A 37 -6.89 -4.52 12.15
N PHE A 38 -7.38 -3.89 11.08
CA PHE A 38 -7.30 -4.44 9.72
C PHE A 38 -5.86 -4.43 9.19
N GLY A 39 -5.33 -5.62 8.85
CA GLY A 39 -4.06 -5.78 8.14
C GLY A 39 -2.81 -5.73 9.02
N GLY A 40 -1.86 -6.64 8.76
CA GLY A 40 -0.57 -6.74 9.45
C GLY A 40 0.60 -6.83 8.46
N ILE A 41 1.74 -7.39 8.89
CA ILE A 41 2.98 -7.45 8.08
C ILE A 41 2.83 -8.14 6.71
N ARG A 42 1.77 -8.93 6.51
CA ARG A 42 1.48 -9.58 5.22
C ARG A 42 0.59 -8.74 4.31
N THR A 43 -0.31 -7.92 4.86
CA THR A 43 -1.34 -7.24 4.08
C THR A 43 -0.79 -5.99 3.41
N TYR A 44 -0.01 -5.19 4.14
CA TYR A 44 0.56 -3.94 3.62
C TYR A 44 1.57 -4.12 2.47
N PRO A 45 2.48 -5.11 2.48
CA PRO A 45 3.30 -5.41 1.30
C PRO A 45 2.49 -5.80 0.07
N ILE A 46 1.42 -6.60 0.24
CA ILE A 46 0.56 -7.01 -0.87
C ILE A 46 -0.15 -5.79 -1.46
N ILE A 47 -0.64 -4.88 -0.61
CA ILE A 47 -1.26 -3.63 -1.05
C ILE A 47 -0.25 -2.75 -1.82
N SER A 48 0.98 -2.64 -1.33
CA SER A 48 2.04 -1.89 -2.00
C SER A 48 2.40 -2.51 -3.36
N LEU A 49 2.51 -3.83 -3.42
CA LEU A 49 2.77 -4.57 -4.66
C LEU A 49 1.62 -4.41 -5.66
N PHE A 50 0.37 -4.37 -5.19
CA PHE A 50 -0.78 -4.08 -6.04
C PHE A 50 -0.71 -2.67 -6.64
N GLY A 51 -0.37 -1.66 -5.83
CA GLY A 51 -0.13 -0.29 -6.31
C GLY A 51 1.01 -0.18 -7.32
N PHE A 52 2.12 -0.88 -7.07
CA PHE A 52 3.24 -0.98 -8.00
C PHE A 52 2.81 -1.60 -9.34
N GLY A 53 2.05 -2.71 -9.30
CA GLY A 53 1.52 -3.36 -10.49
C GLY A 53 0.60 -2.45 -11.30
N CYS A 54 -0.34 -1.76 -10.64
CA CYS A 54 -1.20 -0.77 -11.30
C CYS A 54 -0.37 0.35 -11.95
N ALA A 55 0.65 0.86 -11.28
CA ALA A 55 1.54 1.86 -11.85
C ALA A 55 2.38 1.33 -13.02
N TRP A 56 2.82 0.08 -12.96
CA TRP A 56 3.51 -0.59 -14.06
C TRP A 56 2.61 -0.65 -15.31
N LEU A 57 1.38 -1.14 -15.18
CA LEU A 57 0.43 -1.15 -16.29
C LEU A 57 0.08 0.26 -16.80
N PHE A 58 0.04 1.26 -15.92
CA PHE A 58 -0.13 2.66 -16.32
C PHE A 58 0.99 3.13 -17.26
N THR A 59 2.25 2.73 -17.00
CA THR A 59 3.37 3.06 -17.90
C THR A 59 3.30 2.33 -19.25
N MET A 60 2.58 1.20 -19.33
CA MET A 60 2.34 0.46 -20.57
C MET A 60 1.20 1.04 -21.44
N GLY A 61 0.53 2.11 -21.00
CA GLY A 61 -0.50 2.81 -21.76
C GLY A 61 -1.92 2.70 -21.18
N GLU A 62 -2.14 1.80 -20.21
CA GLU A 62 -3.45 1.58 -19.58
C GLU A 62 -3.72 2.59 -18.46
N LYS A 63 -3.92 3.86 -18.83
CA LYS A 63 -4.03 4.98 -17.87
C LYS A 63 -5.16 4.83 -16.85
N SER A 64 -6.20 4.06 -17.18
CA SER A 64 -7.38 3.84 -16.33
C SER A 64 -7.11 2.85 -15.19
N ILE A 65 -6.09 2.00 -15.27
CA ILE A 65 -5.87 0.91 -14.31
C ILE A 65 -5.52 1.42 -12.91
N LEU A 66 -4.80 2.54 -12.84
CA LEU A 66 -4.34 3.14 -11.59
C LEU A 66 -5.50 3.71 -10.75
N PRO A 67 -6.38 4.59 -11.28
CA PRO A 67 -7.54 5.06 -10.54
C PRO A 67 -8.53 3.92 -10.24
N ILE A 68 -8.70 2.95 -11.14
CA ILE A 68 -9.56 1.78 -10.89
C ILE A 68 -9.02 0.94 -9.73
N GLY A 69 -7.71 0.67 -9.69
CA GLY A 69 -7.08 -0.07 -8.61
C GLY A 69 -7.23 0.64 -7.26
N LEU A 70 -7.05 1.96 -7.24
CA LEU A 70 -7.26 2.77 -6.03
C LEU A 70 -8.72 2.71 -5.56
N ILE A 71 -9.69 2.83 -6.47
CA ILE A 71 -11.12 2.74 -6.16
C ILE A 71 -11.48 1.35 -5.63
N ALA A 72 -10.94 0.29 -6.24
CA ALA A 72 -11.16 -1.08 -5.78
C ALA A 72 -10.64 -1.29 -4.35
N LEU A 73 -9.45 -0.76 -4.04
CA LEU A 73 -8.90 -0.82 -2.69
C LEU A 73 -9.70 0.05 -1.70
N ALA A 74 -10.15 1.23 -2.12
CA ALA A 74 -11.03 2.09 -1.32
C ALA A 74 -12.38 1.40 -1.02
N ALA A 75 -12.96 0.70 -1.99
CA ALA A 75 -14.17 -0.08 -1.79
C ALA A 75 -13.94 -1.23 -0.80
N LEU A 76 -12.86 -2.01 -0.95
CA LEU A 76 -12.54 -3.11 -0.03
C LEU A 76 -12.28 -2.62 1.41
N THR A 77 -11.54 -1.52 1.57
CA THR A 77 -11.28 -0.92 2.87
C THR A 77 -12.55 -0.35 3.49
N ALA A 78 -13.41 0.30 2.71
CA ALA A 78 -14.72 0.76 3.17
C ALA A 78 -15.62 -0.40 3.61
N ILE A 79 -15.72 -1.48 2.83
CA ILE A 79 -16.49 -2.68 3.20
C ILE A 79 -15.96 -3.27 4.51
N SER A 80 -14.63 -3.38 4.65
CA SER A 80 -14.05 -3.87 5.90
C SER A 80 -14.34 -2.94 7.08
N TYR A 81 -14.33 -1.63 6.89
CA TYR A 81 -14.64 -0.65 7.93
C TYR A 81 -16.09 -0.82 8.40
N PHE A 82 -17.04 -0.87 7.46
CA PHE A 82 -18.47 -1.06 7.75
C PHE A 82 -18.74 -2.40 8.45
N SER A 83 -18.06 -3.47 8.05
CA SER A 83 -18.18 -4.77 8.71
C SER A 83 -17.68 -4.74 10.16
N LYS A 84 -16.64 -3.95 10.46
CA LYS A 84 -16.09 -3.81 11.82
C LYS A 84 -16.85 -2.84 12.70
N PHE A 85 -17.54 -1.87 12.10
CA PHE A 85 -18.36 -0.88 12.80
C PHE A 85 -19.45 -1.51 13.69
N GLN A 86 -19.86 -2.75 13.38
CA GLN A 86 -20.85 -3.49 14.18
C GLN A 86 -20.30 -4.02 15.52
N TYR A 87 -18.99 -4.10 15.72
CA TYR A 87 -18.38 -4.78 16.88
C TYR A 87 -17.46 -3.90 17.74
N ASP A 88 -16.78 -2.89 17.17
CA ASP A 88 -15.93 -1.93 17.91
C ASP A 88 -15.81 -0.64 17.07
N GLN A 89 -15.42 0.51 17.67
CA GLN A 89 -15.10 1.72 16.91
C GLN A 89 -13.76 1.53 16.17
N PRO A 90 -13.74 1.27 14.85
CA PRO A 90 -12.50 1.06 14.12
C PRO A 90 -11.82 2.41 13.94
N GLY A 91 -10.51 2.47 14.15
CA GLY A 91 -9.75 3.70 13.91
C GLY A 91 -9.54 3.91 12.42
N VAL A 92 -10.10 5.01 11.87
CA VAL A 92 -10.03 5.46 10.46
C VAL A 92 -8.59 5.52 9.91
N THR A 93 -7.61 5.64 10.80
CA THR A 93 -6.18 5.67 10.46
C THR A 93 -5.71 4.37 9.81
N THR A 94 -6.35 3.23 10.08
CA THR A 94 -5.95 1.93 9.54
C THR A 94 -6.28 1.83 8.05
N GLU A 95 -7.49 2.25 7.68
CA GLU A 95 -7.99 2.28 6.32
C GLU A 95 -7.22 3.31 5.48
N LEU A 96 -6.98 4.50 6.05
CA LEU A 96 -6.12 5.51 5.43
C LEU A 96 -4.70 4.99 5.18
N SER A 97 -4.13 4.23 6.12
CA SER A 97 -2.81 3.63 5.94
C SER A 97 -2.77 2.64 4.78
N ALA A 98 -3.84 1.87 4.57
CA ALA A 98 -3.94 0.94 3.45
C ALA A 98 -3.95 1.69 2.11
N LEU A 99 -4.76 2.75 2.00
CA LEU A 99 -4.80 3.61 0.81
C LEU A 99 -3.45 4.27 0.54
N LEU A 100 -2.80 4.82 1.57
CA LEU A 100 -1.47 5.41 1.46
C LEU A 100 -0.42 4.39 1.00
N THR A 101 -0.51 3.14 1.48
CA THR A 101 0.45 2.09 1.11
C THR A 101 0.36 1.72 -0.38
N PHE A 102 -0.85 1.75 -0.95
CA PHE A 102 -1.04 1.60 -2.39
C PHE A 102 -0.38 2.75 -3.16
N ILE A 103 -0.59 3.98 -2.71
CA ILE A 103 0.00 5.18 -3.32
C ILE A 103 1.53 5.09 -3.25
N VAL A 104 2.11 4.67 -2.12
CA VAL A 104 3.55 4.47 -1.97
C VAL A 104 4.09 3.47 -2.99
N GLY A 105 3.40 2.34 -3.19
CA GLY A 105 3.78 1.36 -4.21
C GLY A 105 3.72 1.91 -5.63
N ALA A 106 2.69 2.71 -5.94
CA ALA A 106 2.56 3.37 -7.24
C ALA A 106 3.65 4.43 -7.47
N LEU A 107 3.96 5.23 -6.45
CA LEU A 107 5.01 6.26 -6.51
C LEU A 107 6.39 5.65 -6.69
N ALA A 108 6.68 4.50 -6.05
CA ALA A 108 7.94 3.80 -6.24
C ALA A 108 8.20 3.41 -7.70
N MET A 109 7.13 3.23 -8.49
CA MET A 109 7.24 2.95 -9.93
C MET A 109 7.25 4.23 -10.78
N LEU A 110 6.44 5.24 -10.45
CA LEU A 110 6.24 6.42 -11.31
C LEU A 110 7.22 7.57 -11.07
N VAL A 111 7.75 7.70 -9.86
CA VAL A 111 8.58 8.84 -9.47
C VAL A 111 10.04 8.43 -9.40
N ASP A 112 10.89 9.19 -10.07
CA ASP A 112 12.33 9.17 -9.81
C ASP A 112 12.62 10.03 -8.58
N ILE A 113 12.98 9.37 -7.49
CA ILE A 113 13.19 9.98 -6.16
C ILE A 113 14.39 10.93 -6.16
N TRP A 114 15.33 10.73 -7.10
CA TRP A 114 16.61 11.41 -7.17
C TRP A 114 16.87 12.08 -8.54
N ALA A 115 15.82 12.33 -9.32
CA ALA A 115 15.91 13.07 -10.59
C ALA A 115 16.19 14.56 -10.38
#